data_AF-A0A7Z9UWT8-F1
#
_entry.id   AF-A0A7Z9UWT8-F1
#
_cell.length_a   1.000
_cell.length_b   1.000
_cell.length_c   1.000
_cell.angle_alpha   90.00
_cell.angle_beta   90.00
_cell.angle_gamma   90.00
#
_symmetry.space_group_name_H-M   'P 1'
#
loop_
_entity.id
_entity.type
_entity.pdbx_description
1 polymer ?
#
loop_
_entity_poly.entity_id
_entity_poly.type
_entity_poly.pdbx_seq_one_letter_code
_entity_poly.pdbx_strand_id
1 'polypeptide(L)' 'VPEEEGLPRDLGIHGTIQPDSIGLYSSKGCPRMHNAEVEELYDLIVRSTLVRVVEVYTPSS' A
#
# COMPACT_ATOMS: atom_id res chain seq x y z
N VAL A 1 -2.05 12.79 -5.57
CA VAL A 1 -3.25 13.46 -4.99
C VAL A 1 -4.41 12.54 -5.33
N PRO A 2 -5.23 12.12 -4.37
CA PRO A 2 -6.38 11.27 -4.68
C PRO A 2 -7.27 11.96 -5.72
N GLU A 3 -7.73 11.21 -6.72
CA GLU A 3 -8.63 11.73 -7.76
C GLU A 3 -10.05 11.94 -7.22
N GLU A 4 -10.44 11.21 -6.18
CA GLU A 4 -11.74 11.32 -5.52
C GLU A 4 -11.65 12.14 -4.22
N GLU A 5 -12.67 12.95 -3.97
CA GLU A 5 -12.80 13.74 -2.75
C GLU A 5 -13.13 12.84 -1.54
N GLY A 6 -12.56 13.16 -0.38
CA GLY A 6 -12.78 12.40 0.86
C GLY A 6 -11.85 11.20 1.08
N LEU A 7 -10.97 10.87 0.12
CA LEU A 7 -9.96 9.84 0.32
C LEU A 7 -8.85 10.28 1.29
N PRO A 8 -8.32 9.35 2.11
CA PRO A 8 -7.16 9.62 2.96
C PRO A 8 -5.98 10.14 2.15
N ARG A 9 -5.28 11.13 2.68
CA ARG A 9 -4.11 11.75 2.04
C ARG A 9 -2.78 11.30 2.65
N ASP A 10 -2.86 10.47 3.68
CA ASP A 10 -1.76 9.95 4.50
C ASP A 10 -1.47 8.46 4.22
N LEU A 11 -2.14 7.86 3.24
CA LEU A 11 -1.84 6.50 2.79
C LEU A 11 -0.68 6.50 1.79
N GLY A 12 0.17 5.47 1.89
CA GLY A 12 1.27 5.23 0.95
C GLY A 12 1.61 3.74 0.87
N ILE A 13 2.15 3.34 -0.28
CA ILE A 13 2.78 2.03 -0.45
C ILE A 13 4.22 2.16 0.06
N HIS A 14 4.63 1.32 1.01
CA HIS A 14 5.95 1.43 1.62
C HIS A 14 6.53 0.08 2.05
N GLY A 15 7.84 0.05 2.32
CA GLY A 15 8.54 -1.12 2.88
C GLY A 15 8.24 -1.32 4.38
N THR A 16 8.80 -2.34 5.00
CA THR A 16 8.57 -2.62 6.43
C THR A 16 9.79 -3.24 7.10
N ILE A 17 10.01 -2.88 8.38
CA ILE A 17 11.01 -3.53 9.24
C ILE A 17 10.49 -4.84 9.88
N GLN A 18 9.23 -5.18 9.62
CA GLN A 18 8.57 -6.40 10.09
C GLN A 18 8.05 -7.20 8.89
N PRO A 19 8.92 -7.88 8.11
CA PRO A 19 8.54 -8.55 6.87
C PRO A 19 7.46 -9.61 7.07
N ASP A 20 7.49 -10.35 8.18
CA ASP A 20 6.53 -11.42 8.51
C ASP A 20 5.09 -10.91 8.71
N SER A 21 4.88 -9.59 8.76
CA SER A 21 3.56 -8.99 8.91
C SER A 21 2.95 -8.52 7.58
N ILE A 22 3.66 -8.71 6.46
CA ILE A 22 3.10 -8.58 5.11
C ILE A 22 1.99 -9.64 4.94
N GLY A 23 0.87 -9.26 4.32
CA GLY A 23 -0.32 -10.11 4.20
C GLY A 23 -1.25 -10.11 5.42
N LEU A 24 -0.91 -9.40 6.50
CA LEU A 24 -1.73 -9.28 7.72
C LEU A 24 -2.34 -7.87 7.88
N TYR A 25 -3.48 -7.76 8.57
CA TYR A 25 -4.13 -6.50 8.96
C TYR A 25 -3.39 -5.75 10.08
N SER A 26 -2.19 -5.25 9.79
CA SER A 26 -1.29 -4.68 10.81
C SER A 26 -0.73 -3.30 10.45
N SER A 27 -1.00 -2.79 9.26
CA SER A 27 -0.46 -1.51 8.77
C SER A 27 -1.35 -0.29 9.00
N LYS A 28 -2.53 -0.47 9.62
CA LYS A 28 -3.54 0.59 9.80
C LYS A 28 -4.02 1.24 8.50
N GLY A 29 -3.82 0.57 7.35
CA GLY A 29 -4.35 0.99 6.05
C GLY A 29 -3.29 1.12 4.95
N CYS A 30 -2.01 1.32 5.28
CA CYS A 30 -0.96 1.43 4.26
C CYS A 30 -0.59 0.05 3.68
N PRO A 31 -0.54 -0.14 2.36
CA PRO A 31 0.02 -1.36 1.79
C PRO A 31 1.52 -1.48 2.12
N ARG A 32 1.93 -2.62 2.68
CA ARG A 32 3.35 -2.92 2.99
C ARG A 32 3.89 -3.99 2.07
N MET A 33 5.12 -3.79 1.59
CA MET A 33 5.85 -4.71 0.72
C MET A 33 7.21 -5.07 1.32
N HIS A 34 7.90 -6.07 0.77
CA HIS A 34 9.31 -6.25 1.10
C HIS A 34 10.11 -5.04 0.57
N ASN A 35 11.17 -4.67 1.27
CA ASN A 35 11.92 -3.45 0.94
C ASN A 35 12.46 -3.46 -0.50
N ALA A 36 13.00 -4.59 -0.96
CA ALA A 36 13.48 -4.73 -2.34
C ALA A 36 12.35 -4.58 -3.37
N GLU A 37 11.15 -5.08 -3.07
CA GLU A 37 10.01 -5.01 -4.00
C GLU A 37 9.44 -3.59 -4.11
N VAL A 38 9.42 -2.82 -3.02
CA VAL A 38 8.96 -1.41 -3.08
C VAL A 38 9.98 -0.52 -3.77
N GLU A 39 11.28 -0.82 -3.63
CA GLU A 39 12.35 -0.14 -4.37
C GLU A 39 12.21 -0.40 -5.88
N GLU A 40 12.01 -1.65 -6.28
CA GLU A 40 11.73 -1.99 -7.68
C GLU A 40 10.46 -1.30 -8.20
N LEU A 41 9.37 -1.31 -7.42
CA LEU A 41 8.14 -0.61 -7.80
C LEU A 41 8.37 0.89 -8.01
N TYR A 42 9.17 1.52 -7.14
CA TYR A 42 9.51 2.95 -7.25
C TYR A 42 10.20 3.27 -8.57
N ASP A 43 11.13 2.42 -9.01
CA ASP A 43 11.87 2.60 -10.27
C ASP A 43 10.99 2.39 -11.51
N LEU A 44 9.94 1.57 -11.40
CA LEU A 44 9.05 1.22 -12.52
C LEU A 44 7.95 2.25 -12.80
N ILE A 45 7.54 3.04 -11.80
CA ILE A 45 6.36 3.92 -11.92
C ILE A 45 6.73 5.39 -11.98
N VAL A 46 5.92 6.16 -12.70
CA VAL A 46 6.03 7.62 -12.73
C VAL A 46 5.07 8.26 -11.73
N ARG A 47 5.29 9.55 -11.46
CA ARG A 47 4.36 10.34 -10.65
C ARG A 47 2.96 10.31 -11.28
N SER A 48 1.94 10.20 -10.43
CA SER A 48 0.53 10.13 -10.80
C SER A 48 0.10 8.84 -11.51
N THR A 49 0.89 7.76 -11.46
CA THR A 49 0.37 6.42 -11.78
C THR A 49 -0.82 6.10 -10.88
N LEU A 50 -1.93 5.69 -11.50
CA LEU A 50 -3.17 5.35 -10.79
C LEU A 50 -2.99 4.08 -9.96
N VAL A 51 -3.48 4.11 -8.72
CA VAL A 51 -3.58 2.94 -7.84
C VAL A 51 -5.05 2.61 -7.64
N ARG A 52 -5.42 1.34 -7.85
CA ARG A 52 -6.77 0.81 -7.60
C ARG A 52 -6.68 -0.36 -6.63
N VAL A 53 -7.37 -0.26 -5.50
CA VAL A 53 -7.61 -1.40 -4.60
C VAL A 53 -8.82 -2.16 -5.14
N VAL A 54 -8.61 -3.40 -5.57
CA VAL A 54 -9.63 -4.20 -6.28
C VAL A 54 -10.42 -5.14 -5.36
N GLU A 55 -9.83 -5.60 -4.26
CA GLU A 55 -10.44 -6.52 -3.31
C GLU A 55 -10.20 -6.05 -1.88
N VAL A 56 -11.25 -6.15 -1.05
CA VAL A 56 -11.16 -5.89 0.38
C VAL A 56 -11.52 -7.20 1.09
N TYR A 57 -10.51 -7.85 1.65
CA TYR A 57 -10.76 -8.94 2.58
C TYR A 57 -11.14 -8.33 3.93
N THR A 58 -12.00 -9.02 4.67
CA THR A 58 -12.28 -8.65 6.06
C THR A 58 -12.29 -9.97 6.81
N PRO A 59 -11.25 -10.30 7.60
CA PRO A 59 -11.25 -11.55 8.34
C PRO A 59 -12.46 -11.54 9.28
N SER A 60 -13.18 -12.66 9.30
CA SER A 60 -14.17 -12.93 10.34
C SER A 60 -13.49 -12.75 11.69
N SER A 61 -14.07 -11.91 12.55
CA SER A 61 -13.58 -11.64 13.91
C SER A 61 -13.32 -12.93 14.70
#